data_AF-A0ABD5UHE3-F1
#
_entry.id   AF-A0ABD5UHE3-F1
#
_cell.length_a   1.000
_cell.length_b   1.000
_cell.length_c   1.000
_cell.angle_alpha   90.00
_cell.angle_beta   90.00
_cell.angle_gamma   90.00
#
_symmetry.space_group_name_H-M   'P 1'
#
loop_
_entity.id
_entity.type
_entity.pdbx_description
1 polymer ?
#
loop_
_entity_poly.entity_id
_entity_poly.type
_entity_poly.pdbx_seq_one_letter_code
_entity_poly.pdbx_strand_id
1 'polypeptide(L)'
;MSADTSPPAADDADAVVSDYDQMLADLDVAIEEARRKIEDGRVRDAENEKVRIKWIRALAYTVNIRRQVANDRDLEELAEEIEALKADTDAEGGR
;
A
#
# COMPACT_ATOMS: atom_id res chain seq x y z
N MET A 1 20.00 -22.41 -7.79
CA MET A 1 18.84 -22.82 -6.99
C MET A 1 17.64 -22.21 -7.65
N SER A 2 16.76 -23.02 -8.26
CA SER A 2 15.48 -22.53 -8.77
C SER A 2 14.61 -22.27 -7.55
N ALA A 3 14.25 -21.00 -7.31
CA ALA A 3 13.13 -20.72 -6.43
C ALA A 3 11.89 -21.19 -7.19
N ASP A 4 11.29 -22.26 -6.71
CA ASP A 4 9.97 -22.71 -7.13
C ASP A 4 8.98 -21.68 -6.57
N THR A 5 8.81 -20.57 -7.29
CA THR A 5 7.75 -19.59 -7.00
C THR A 5 6.48 -20.16 -7.61
N SER A 6 5.91 -21.16 -6.95
CA SER A 6 4.53 -21.55 -7.21
C SER A 6 3.63 -20.37 -6.83
N PRO A 7 2.65 -20.00 -7.66
CA PRO A 7 1.71 -18.92 -7.33
C PRO A 7 1.00 -19.24 -6.01
N PRO A 8 0.71 -18.21 -5.17
CA PRO A 8 -0.08 -18.41 -3.96
C PRO A 8 -1.41 -19.10 -4.33
N ALA A 9 -1.89 -19.99 -3.45
CA ALA A 9 -3.23 -20.54 -3.63
C ALA A 9 -4.25 -19.39 -3.63
N ALA A 10 -5.39 -19.55 -4.30
CA ALA A 10 -6.40 -18.48 -4.38
C ALA A 10 -6.83 -17.93 -3.00
N ASP A 11 -6.87 -18.80 -1.97
CA ASP A 11 -7.13 -18.39 -0.57
C ASP A 11 -6.00 -17.53 0.03
N ASP A 12 -4.75 -17.75 -0.38
CA ASP A 12 -3.60 -16.97 0.08
C ASP A 12 -3.57 -15.59 -0.61
N ALA A 13 -3.92 -15.52 -1.90
CA ALA A 13 -4.01 -14.28 -2.67
C ALA A 13 -5.06 -13.29 -2.09
N ASP A 14 -6.28 -13.78 -1.86
CA ASP A 14 -7.35 -12.98 -1.23
C ASP A 14 -6.93 -12.47 0.17
N ALA A 15 -6.16 -13.26 0.92
CA ALA A 15 -5.63 -12.85 2.22
C ALA A 15 -4.58 -11.73 2.10
N VAL A 16 -3.68 -11.79 1.10
CA VAL A 16 -2.67 -10.73 0.89
C VAL A 16 -3.31 -9.43 0.41
N VAL A 17 -4.30 -9.48 -0.50
CA VAL A 17 -5.05 -8.30 -0.92
C VAL A 17 -5.80 -7.67 0.26
N SER A 18 -6.44 -8.49 1.10
CA SER A 18 -7.07 -8.02 2.35
C SER A 18 -6.07 -7.37 3.31
N ASP A 19 -4.83 -7.88 3.38
CA ASP A 19 -3.77 -7.29 4.20
C ASP A 19 -3.34 -5.91 3.67
N TYR A 20 -3.21 -5.75 2.34
CA TYR A 20 -2.93 -4.44 1.75
C TYR A 20 -4.04 -3.42 1.98
N ASP A 21 -5.31 -3.82 1.88
CA ASP A 21 -6.45 -2.93 2.15
C ASP A 21 -6.43 -2.42 3.60
N GLN A 22 -6.13 -3.30 4.56
CA GLN A 22 -6.00 -2.89 5.96
C GLN A 22 -4.80 -1.94 6.16
N MET A 23 -3.65 -2.22 5.53
CA MET A 23 -2.48 -1.34 5.58
C MET A 23 -2.79 0.05 4.99
N LEU A 24 -3.51 0.11 3.87
CA LEU A 24 -3.93 1.37 3.25
C LEU A 24 -4.86 2.18 4.15
N ALA A 25 -5.83 1.51 4.79
CA ALA A 25 -6.75 2.14 5.74
C ALA A 25 -5.99 2.76 6.93
N ASP A 26 -5.03 2.03 7.51
CA ASP A 26 -4.21 2.53 8.62
C ASP A 26 -3.35 3.73 8.20
N LEU A 27 -2.79 3.69 6.98
CA LEU A 27 -2.01 4.79 6.43
C LEU A 27 -2.86 6.04 6.16
N ASP A 28 -4.11 5.87 5.70
CA ASP A 28 -5.05 6.97 5.50
C ASP A 28 -5.39 7.67 6.83
N VAL A 29 -5.65 6.90 7.90
CA VAL A 29 -5.84 7.44 9.26
C VAL A 29 -4.61 8.22 9.74
N ALA A 30 -3.40 7.68 9.52
CA ALA A 30 -2.16 8.35 9.91
C ALA A 30 -1.92 9.65 9.13
N ILE A 31 -2.28 9.68 7.84
CA ILE A 31 -2.20 10.89 6.99
C ILE A 31 -3.16 11.97 7.49
N GLU A 32 -4.40 11.60 7.80
CA GLU A 32 -5.41 12.53 8.34
C GLU A 32 -4.95 13.13 9.67
N GLU A 33 -4.45 12.30 10.58
CA GLU A 33 -3.96 12.76 11.87
C GLU A 33 -2.75 13.70 11.73
N ALA A 34 -1.81 13.38 10.83
CA ALA A 34 -0.67 14.25 10.57
C ALA A 34 -1.11 15.61 9.99
N ARG A 35 -2.08 15.62 9.06
CA ARG A 35 -2.67 16.86 8.52
C ARG A 35 -3.31 17.69 9.63
N ARG A 36 -4.13 17.06 10.48
CA ARG A 36 -4.76 17.71 11.63
C ARG A 36 -3.74 18.36 12.56
N LYS A 37 -2.64 17.68 12.88
CA LYS A 37 -1.57 18.20 13.75
C LYS A 37 -0.77 19.34 13.11
N ILE A 38 -0.69 19.37 11.79
CA ILE A 38 -0.08 20.48 11.06
C ILE A 38 -1.01 21.70 11.08
N GLU A 39 -2.31 21.50 10.85
CA GLU A 39 -3.28 22.60 10.74
C GLU A 39 -3.64 23.19 12.12
N ASP A 40 -3.73 22.36 13.15
CA ASP A 40 -4.12 22.76 14.50
C ASP A 40 -2.94 23.36 15.30
N GLY A 41 -2.58 24.61 15.01
CA GLY A 41 -1.55 25.30 15.79
C GLY A 41 -1.39 26.79 15.49
N ARG A 42 -1.46 27.63 16.53
CA ARG A 42 -1.10 29.05 16.46
C ARG A 42 0.42 29.19 16.39
N VAL A 43 0.94 29.71 15.27
CA VAL A 43 2.38 30.02 15.06
C VAL A 43 2.75 31.24 15.89
N ARG A 44 3.02 31.05 17.18
CA ARG A 44 3.57 32.08 18.09
C ARG A 44 4.72 31.59 18.95
N ASP A 45 5.05 30.29 18.87
CA ASP A 45 6.06 29.62 19.69
C ASP A 45 6.97 28.79 18.78
N ALA A 46 8.29 28.98 18.91
CA ALA A 46 9.31 28.28 18.13
C ALA A 46 9.32 26.77 18.41
N GLU A 47 8.95 26.31 19.61
CA GLU A 47 8.85 24.89 19.92
C GLU A 47 7.67 24.25 19.20
N ASN A 48 6.53 24.94 19.10
CA ASN A 48 5.39 24.49 18.30
C ASN A 48 5.75 24.39 16.81
N GLU A 49 6.56 25.32 16.30
CA GLU A 49 7.02 25.28 14.91
C GLU A 49 7.98 24.09 14.65
N LYS A 50 8.87 23.77 15.60
CA LYS A 50 9.72 22.57 15.50
C LYS A 50 8.90 21.28 15.47
N VAL A 51 7.84 21.20 16.26
CA VAL A 51 6.92 20.04 16.26
C VAL A 51 6.15 19.96 14.94
N ARG A 52 5.66 21.09 14.40
CA ARG A 52 4.99 21.16 13.09
C ARG A 52 5.88 20.60 11.97
N ILE A 53 7.16 20.99 11.93
CA ILE A 53 8.10 20.47 10.92
C ILE A 53 8.25 18.94 11.02
N LYS A 54 8.22 18.36 12.24
CA LYS A 54 8.25 16.90 12.41
C LYS A 54 6.99 16.24 11.84
N TRP A 55 5.82 16.83 12.07
CA TRP A 55 4.57 16.34 11.48
C TRP A 55 4.54 16.47 9.96
N ILE A 56 5.10 17.55 9.38
CA ILE A 56 5.26 17.68 7.93
C ILE A 56 6.14 16.57 7.36
N ARG A 57 7.26 16.25 8.03
CA ARG A 57 8.12 15.13 7.63
C ARG A 57 7.40 13.79 7.75
N ALA A 58 6.68 13.57 8.85
CA ALA A 58 5.88 12.36 9.05
C ALA A 58 4.83 12.23 7.94
N LEU A 59 4.08 13.29 7.63
CA LEU A 59 3.10 13.31 6.54
C LEU A 59 3.74 12.92 5.20
N ALA A 60 4.86 13.55 4.83
CA ALA A 60 5.54 13.26 3.57
C ALA A 60 5.98 11.78 3.50
N TYR A 61 6.49 11.25 4.60
CA TYR A 61 6.91 9.86 4.70
C TYR A 61 5.74 8.89 4.59
N THR A 62 4.66 9.12 5.34
CA THR A 62 3.46 8.26 5.34
C THR A 62 2.78 8.27 3.97
N VAL A 63 2.65 9.44 3.31
CA VAL A 63 2.12 9.54 1.95
C VAL A 63 2.95 8.72 0.95
N ASN A 64 4.28 8.74 1.09
CA ASN A 64 5.15 7.94 0.22
C ASN A 64 4.94 6.43 0.46
N ILE A 65 4.83 5.98 1.71
CA ILE A 65 4.57 4.56 2.02
C ILE A 65 3.21 4.14 1.46
N ARG A 66 2.16 4.94 1.67
CA ARG A 66 0.82 4.66 1.11
C ARG A 66 0.88 4.46 -0.40
N ARG A 67 1.66 5.28 -1.12
CA ARG A 67 1.85 5.12 -2.56
C ARG A 67 2.54 3.80 -2.92
N GLN A 68 3.52 3.38 -2.13
CA GLN A 68 4.23 2.10 -2.35
C GLN A 68 3.28 0.92 -2.13
N VAL A 69 2.57 0.90 -1.02
CA VAL A 69 1.60 -0.16 -0.71
C VAL A 69 0.50 -0.26 -1.77
N ALA A 70 -0.03 0.88 -2.23
CA ALA A 70 -1.02 0.89 -3.31
C ALA A 70 -0.45 0.29 -4.60
N ASN A 71 0.78 0.67 -4.97
CA ASN A 71 1.44 0.10 -6.14
C ASN A 71 1.70 -1.41 -5.98
N ASP A 72 2.07 -1.87 -4.79
CA ASP A 72 2.35 -3.29 -4.53
C ASP A 72 1.06 -4.13 -4.64
N ARG A 73 -0.06 -3.61 -4.12
CA ARG A 73 -1.40 -4.19 -4.33
C ARG A 73 -1.78 -4.25 -5.80
N ASP A 74 -1.62 -3.14 -6.54
CA ASP A 74 -1.92 -3.09 -7.98
C ASP A 74 -1.04 -4.08 -8.77
N LEU A 75 0.23 -4.27 -8.38
CA LEU A 75 1.13 -5.23 -9.01
C LEU A 75 0.71 -6.69 -8.76
N GLU A 76 0.20 -7.00 -7.58
CA GLU A 76 -0.31 -8.33 -7.26
C GLU A 76 -1.59 -8.64 -8.04
N GLU A 77 -2.56 -7.71 -8.07
CA GLU A 77 -3.78 -7.85 -8.87
C GLU A 77 -3.46 -8.08 -10.37
N LEU A 78 -2.50 -7.34 -10.93
CA LEU A 78 -2.07 -7.53 -12.31
C LEU A 78 -1.36 -8.88 -12.54
N ALA A 79 -0.60 -9.38 -11.56
CA ALA A 79 0.06 -10.68 -11.66
C ALA A 79 -0.97 -11.82 -11.68
N GLU A 80 -2.03 -11.72 -10.87
CA GLU A 80 -3.14 -12.66 -10.85
C GLU A 80 -3.91 -12.67 -12.17
N GLU A 81 -4.22 -11.49 -12.73
CA GLU A 81 -4.90 -11.39 -14.02
C GLU A 81 -4.09 -12.05 -15.14
N ILE A 82 -2.76 -11.86 -15.13
CA ILE A 82 -1.85 -12.49 -16.09
C ILE A 82 -1.86 -14.01 -15.95
N GLU A 83 -1.81 -14.55 -14.73
CA GLU A 83 -1.85 -16.00 -14.52
C GLU A 83 -3.19 -16.60 -14.95
N ALA A 84 -4.32 -15.92 -14.68
CA ALA A 84 -5.63 -16.34 -15.16
C ALA A 84 -5.69 -16.39 -16.70
N LEU A 85 -5.20 -15.36 -17.39
CA LEU A 85 -5.17 -15.32 -18.85
C LEU A 85 -4.26 -16.39 -19.48
N LYS A 86 -3.13 -16.71 -18.84
CA LYS A 86 -2.25 -17.81 -19.27
C LYS A 86 -2.95 -19.16 -19.12
N ALA A 87 -3.59 -19.39 -17.98
CA ALA A 87 -4.31 -20.64 -17.71
C ALA A 87 -5.43 -20.88 -18.74
N ASP A 88 -6.18 -19.84 -19.12
CA ASP A 88 -7.19 -19.91 -20.18
C ASP A 88 -6.57 -20.23 -21.54
N THR A 89 -5.45 -19.57 -21.90
CA THR A 89 -4.74 -19.82 -23.16
C THR A 89 -4.21 -21.25 -23.26
N ASP A 90 -3.63 -21.78 -22.17
CA ASP A 90 -3.12 -23.14 -22.11
C ASP A 90 -4.25 -24.18 -22.16
N ALA A 91 -5.42 -23.88 -21.58
CA ALA A 91 -6.62 -24.71 -21.67
C ALA A 91 -7.22 -24.73 -23.08
N GLU A 92 -7.11 -23.64 -23.83
CA GLU A 92 -7.56 -23.56 -25.24
C GLU A 92 -6.56 -24.21 -26.22
N GLY A 93 -5.25 -24.08 -25.99
CA GLY A 93 -4.20 -24.66 -26.84
C GLY A 93 -3.98 -26.17 -26.66
N GLY A 94 -4.54 -26.77 -25.61
CA GLY A 94 -4.49 -28.21 -25.34
C GLY A 94 -5.58 -29.06 -26.00
N ARG A 95 -6.40 -28.50 -26.91
CA ARG A 95 -7.45 -29.21 -27.67
C ARG A 95 -7.08 -29.47 -29.12
#